data_AF-A0A2P4SM60-F1
#
_entry.id   AF-A0A2P4SM60-F1
#
_cell.length_a   1.000
_cell.length_b   1.000
_cell.length_c   1.000
_cell.angle_alpha   90.00
_cell.angle_beta   90.00
_cell.angle_gamma   90.00
#
_symmetry.space_group_name_H-M   'P 1'
#
loop_
_entity.id
_entity.type
_entity.pdbx_description
1 polymer ?
#
loop_
_entity_poly.entity_id
_entity_poly.type
_entity_poly.pdbx_seq_one_letter_code
_entity_poly.pdbx_strand_id
1 'polypeptide(L)'
;MPKHIVAGCLFWNVDMHRDYLVLSHLQTCFWKYCSANPSACLNEGATGIEDRLQDGVPDTIQALRKAGIKIWMLTGDKRETAVNIAYACKLLEPDDRIFTLKSQSRDACALAMNNILECMQKNTPDQRKGNQKLGNVPASPSTQAHGFSAGLVIDGRTLEHVLQDSLQNAFLELTEKCRAVVCCQATPLQKSVLVRLVRNKLKAMTLAVGDGANDVSMIQVADTGVGILGQEGMQAVMASDFAISQFRHLRKLLLVHGHWCYTRLTNMILYFFYKNVAYVNLLFWYQFFCGFSGTSMTDYWILIFFNLLFTSVPPIIYGVLDKDVSAEILMQIPQLYMMSQKSVAYLPSTFWITLLDAFYQSLACFFVPYFTWIHTVVIAGSILFYFIFALAFGASYRTHNPLSNPYRIMEKHMADPVFYLVCLLTTCVALLP
;
A
#
# COMPACT_ATOMS: atom_id res chain seq x y z
N MET A 1 60.12 -17.25 -45.90
CA MET A 1 60.35 -17.35 -44.44
C MET A 1 60.01 -16.01 -43.81
N PRO A 2 58.80 -15.83 -43.27
CA PRO A 2 58.41 -14.59 -42.63
C PRO A 2 58.90 -14.58 -41.17
N LYS A 3 59.48 -13.45 -40.76
CA LYS A 3 59.93 -13.20 -39.40
C LYS A 3 58.73 -13.09 -38.48
N HIS A 4 58.73 -13.89 -37.42
CA HIS A 4 57.77 -13.82 -36.32
C HIS A 4 57.81 -12.43 -35.68
N ILE A 5 56.67 -11.75 -35.62
CA ILE A 5 56.44 -10.66 -34.67
C ILE A 5 55.81 -11.29 -33.44
N VAL A 6 56.63 -11.50 -32.41
CA VAL A 6 56.17 -11.79 -31.05
C VAL A 6 55.81 -10.46 -30.42
N ALA A 7 54.52 -10.12 -30.37
CA ALA A 7 54.03 -9.01 -29.57
C ALA A 7 53.90 -9.48 -28.11
N GLY A 8 55.05 -9.62 -27.46
CA GLY A 8 55.15 -9.76 -26.01
C GLY A 8 54.85 -8.43 -25.35
N CYS A 9 53.90 -8.46 -24.42
CA CYS A 9 53.57 -7.41 -23.49
C CYS A 9 54.80 -7.10 -22.62
N LEU A 10 55.66 -6.14 -23.01
CA LEU A 10 56.77 -5.62 -22.18
C LEU A 10 57.41 -4.40 -22.87
N PHE A 11 56.79 -3.22 -22.72
CA PHE A 11 57.52 -1.95 -22.69
C PHE A 11 56.71 -0.96 -21.84
N TRP A 12 56.89 -1.09 -20.53
CA TRP A 12 56.65 -0.02 -19.56
C TRP A 12 58.02 0.55 -19.22
N ASN A 13 58.44 1.65 -19.89
CA ASN A 13 59.33 2.62 -19.26
C ASN A 13 59.45 3.93 -20.05
N VAL A 14 59.28 5.03 -19.30
CA VAL A 14 59.79 6.40 -19.49
C VAL A 14 59.40 7.13 -20.78
N ASP A 15 58.24 7.79 -20.76
CA ASP A 15 58.03 9.20 -21.19
C ASP A 15 56.53 9.46 -21.36
N MET A 16 55.81 9.49 -20.24
CA MET A 16 54.37 9.73 -20.21
C MET A 16 54.09 11.17 -19.77
N HIS A 17 54.23 12.13 -20.69
CA HIS A 17 53.64 13.47 -20.47
C HIS A 17 53.14 14.20 -21.72
N ARG A 18 53.16 13.58 -22.90
CA ARG A 18 52.41 14.03 -24.07
C ARG A 18 51.70 12.82 -24.69
N ASP A 19 50.48 13.06 -25.17
CA ASP A 19 49.73 12.16 -26.06
C ASP A 19 48.70 11.20 -25.43
N TYR A 20 47.73 11.78 -24.73
CA TYR A 20 46.39 11.19 -24.58
C TYR A 20 45.69 10.93 -25.95
N LEU A 21 46.13 11.58 -27.04
CA LEU A 21 45.56 11.43 -28.38
C LEU A 21 45.98 10.14 -29.11
N VAL A 22 47.11 9.52 -28.74
CA VAL A 22 47.65 8.33 -29.44
C VAL A 22 46.96 7.04 -28.99
N LEU A 23 46.47 6.98 -27.74
CA LEU A 23 45.80 5.81 -27.17
C LEU A 23 44.45 5.48 -27.84
N SER A 24 43.65 6.49 -28.21
CA SER A 24 42.33 6.27 -28.84
C SER A 24 42.45 5.76 -30.28
N HIS A 25 43.46 6.23 -31.02
CA HIS A 25 43.76 5.75 -32.37
C HIS A 25 44.32 4.33 -32.38
N LEU A 26 45.17 3.97 -31.41
CA LEU A 26 45.68 2.61 -31.25
C LEU A 26 44.56 1.59 -30.99
N GLN A 27 43.61 1.92 -30.12
CA GLN A 27 42.47 1.04 -29.81
C GLN A 27 41.58 0.78 -31.05
N THR A 28 41.37 1.80 -31.87
CA THR A 28 40.56 1.72 -33.08
C THR A 28 41.27 0.93 -34.20
N CYS A 29 42.59 1.11 -34.34
CA CYS A 29 43.41 0.34 -35.28
C CYS A 29 43.52 -1.14 -34.89
N PHE A 30 43.67 -1.45 -33.61
CA PHE A 30 43.69 -2.82 -33.11
C PHE A 30 42.36 -3.53 -33.39
N TRP A 31 41.23 -2.87 -33.12
CA TRP A 31 39.91 -3.40 -33.43
C TRP A 31 39.71 -3.67 -34.94
N LYS A 32 40.16 -2.74 -35.81
CA LYS A 32 40.10 -2.93 -37.26
C LYS A 32 40.96 -4.10 -37.73
N TYR A 33 42.16 -4.28 -37.16
CA TYR A 33 43.06 -5.37 -37.50
C TYR A 33 42.50 -6.74 -37.05
N CYS A 34 42.05 -6.87 -35.80
CA CYS A 34 41.44 -8.10 -35.30
C CYS A 34 40.14 -8.46 -36.02
N SER A 35 39.33 -7.46 -36.41
CA SER A 35 38.11 -7.68 -37.20
C SER A 35 38.41 -8.15 -38.64
N ALA A 36 39.51 -7.68 -39.22
CA ALA A 36 39.95 -8.07 -40.56
C ALA A 36 40.64 -9.45 -40.61
N ASN A 37 41.20 -9.94 -39.49
CA ASN A 37 41.89 -11.24 -39.39
C ASN A 37 41.37 -12.09 -38.21
N PRO A 38 40.13 -12.58 -38.24
CA PRO A 38 39.57 -13.39 -37.15
C PRO A 38 40.30 -14.74 -36.96
N SER A 39 40.96 -15.26 -37.99
CA SER A 39 41.78 -16.49 -37.95
C SER A 39 43.13 -16.32 -37.25
N ALA A 40 43.55 -15.10 -36.93
CA ALA A 40 44.78 -14.82 -36.17
C ALA A 40 44.56 -14.80 -34.65
N CYS A 41 43.31 -14.82 -34.19
CA CYS A 41 42.96 -14.83 -32.77
C CYS A 41 42.78 -16.28 -32.28
N LEU A 42 43.67 -16.73 -31.39
CA LEU A 42 43.51 -18.00 -30.69
C LEU A 42 42.55 -17.80 -29.51
N ASN A 43 41.45 -18.57 -29.43
CA ASN A 43 40.55 -18.53 -28.28
C ASN A 43 41.20 -19.28 -27.09
N GLU A 44 41.96 -18.57 -26.27
CA GLU A 44 42.64 -19.16 -25.10
C GLU A 44 41.73 -19.32 -23.87
N GLY A 45 40.56 -18.68 -23.84
CA GLY A 45 39.58 -18.83 -22.76
C GLY A 45 38.52 -17.74 -22.74
N ALA A 46 37.54 -17.87 -21.83
CA ALA A 46 36.52 -16.86 -21.57
C ALA A 46 36.56 -16.46 -20.09
N THR A 47 36.53 -15.15 -19.82
CA THR A 47 36.45 -14.59 -18.46
C THR A 47 35.06 -14.04 -18.23
N GLY A 48 34.36 -14.51 -17.19
CA GLY A 48 33.08 -13.96 -16.75
C GLY A 48 33.27 -13.00 -15.57
N ILE A 49 32.77 -11.77 -15.70
CA ILE A 49 32.71 -10.81 -14.59
C ILE A 49 31.27 -10.79 -14.10
N GLU A 50 31.06 -11.05 -12.82
CA GLU A 50 29.75 -11.03 -12.18
C GLU A 50 29.58 -9.74 -11.36
N ASP A 51 28.55 -8.96 -11.67
CA ASP A 51 28.17 -7.79 -10.88
C ASP A 51 27.55 -8.24 -9.57
N ARG A 52 28.23 -7.97 -8.44
CA ARG A 52 27.76 -8.37 -7.12
C ARG A 52 26.53 -7.56 -6.70
N LEU A 53 25.45 -8.27 -6.41
CA LEU A 53 24.25 -7.70 -5.80
C LEU A 53 24.45 -7.45 -4.30
N GLN A 54 23.69 -6.52 -3.74
CA GLN A 54 23.59 -6.37 -2.29
C GLN A 54 22.98 -7.64 -1.65
N ASP A 55 23.33 -7.87 -0.39
CA ASP A 55 22.83 -9.02 0.36
C ASP A 55 21.31 -9.05 0.44
N GLY A 56 20.71 -10.20 0.12
CA GLY A 56 19.27 -10.44 0.29
C GLY A 56 18.36 -9.75 -0.73
N VAL A 57 18.91 -9.14 -1.79
CA VAL A 57 18.13 -8.63 -2.94
C VAL A 57 17.26 -9.71 -3.57
N PRO A 58 17.77 -10.89 -4.00
CA PRO A 58 16.94 -11.89 -4.68
C PRO A 58 15.79 -12.41 -3.80
N ASP A 59 16.05 -12.62 -2.50
CA ASP A 59 15.02 -13.06 -1.55
C ASP A 59 13.94 -12.00 -1.34
N THR A 60 14.33 -10.72 -1.36
CA THR A 60 13.42 -9.58 -1.24
C THR A 60 12.53 -9.46 -2.46
N ILE A 61 13.10 -9.48 -3.66
CA ILE A 61 12.35 -9.45 -4.93
C ILE A 61 11.37 -10.62 -4.99
N GLN A 62 11.80 -11.82 -4.64
CA GLN A 62 10.92 -12.99 -4.63
C GLN A 62 9.77 -12.86 -3.61
N ALA A 63 10.04 -12.34 -2.41
CA ALA A 63 9.01 -12.11 -1.40
C ALA A 63 7.98 -11.06 -1.85
N LEU A 64 8.44 -9.95 -2.44
CA LEU A 64 7.56 -8.90 -2.97
C LEU A 64 6.72 -9.41 -4.15
N ARG A 65 7.29 -10.26 -5.01
CA ARG A 65 6.55 -10.93 -6.09
C ARG A 65 5.49 -11.88 -5.55
N LYS A 66 5.81 -12.68 -4.53
CA LYS A 66 4.84 -13.55 -3.83
C LYS A 66 3.72 -12.75 -3.15
N ALA A 67 4.00 -11.51 -2.75
CA ALA A 67 3.01 -10.56 -2.23
C ALA A 67 2.14 -9.91 -3.33
N GLY A 68 2.31 -10.28 -4.61
CA GLY A 68 1.53 -9.75 -5.73
C GLY A 68 2.01 -8.38 -6.24
N ILE A 69 3.16 -7.88 -5.79
CA ILE A 69 3.70 -6.60 -6.24
C ILE A 69 4.39 -6.79 -7.60
N LYS A 70 3.97 -6.01 -8.60
CA LYS A 70 4.64 -5.96 -9.92
C LYS A 70 5.88 -5.09 -9.81
N ILE A 71 7.03 -5.64 -10.20
CA ILE A 71 8.33 -4.96 -10.06
C ILE A 71 8.83 -4.56 -11.44
N TRP A 72 9.20 -3.29 -11.56
CA TRP A 72 9.73 -2.68 -12.78
C TRP A 72 11.14 -2.20 -12.47
N MET A 73 12.12 -2.59 -13.29
CA MET A 73 13.50 -2.17 -13.15
C MET A 73 13.79 -1.05 -14.14
N LEU A 74 14.10 0.15 -13.63
CA LEU A 74 14.42 1.33 -14.46
C LEU A 74 15.87 1.73 -14.25
N THR A 75 16.76 1.37 -15.18
CA THR A 75 18.20 1.66 -15.08
C THR A 75 18.71 2.54 -16.23
N GLY A 76 19.76 3.31 -15.94
CA GLY A 76 20.56 4.02 -16.94
C GLY A 76 21.58 3.12 -17.66
N ASP A 77 21.74 1.87 -17.22
CA ASP A 77 22.73 0.94 -17.74
C ASP A 77 22.39 0.39 -19.13
N LYS A 78 23.41 -0.20 -19.76
CA LYS A 78 23.27 -0.95 -21.00
C LYS A 78 22.35 -2.16 -20.79
N ARG A 79 21.68 -2.54 -21.86
CA ARG A 79 20.71 -3.64 -21.87
C ARG A 79 21.30 -4.96 -21.40
N GLU A 80 22.50 -5.30 -21.84
CA GLU A 80 23.15 -6.57 -21.51
C GLU A 80 23.36 -6.69 -19.99
N THR A 81 23.85 -5.64 -19.35
CA THR A 81 24.02 -5.55 -17.90
C THR A 81 22.68 -5.59 -17.16
N ALA A 82 21.69 -4.82 -17.62
CA ALA A 82 20.37 -4.78 -17.00
C ALA A 82 19.67 -6.15 -17.02
N VAL A 83 19.77 -6.88 -18.13
CA VAL A 83 19.21 -8.24 -18.26
C VAL A 83 19.96 -9.22 -17.36
N ASN A 84 21.30 -9.14 -17.30
CA ASN A 84 22.08 -9.99 -16.40
C ASN A 84 21.72 -9.76 -14.92
N ILE A 85 21.60 -8.49 -14.51
CA ILE A 85 21.16 -8.14 -13.15
C ILE A 85 19.73 -8.64 -12.89
N ALA A 86 18.83 -8.50 -13.86
CA ALA A 86 17.45 -8.98 -13.73
C ALA A 86 17.37 -10.51 -13.54
N TYR A 87 18.26 -11.28 -14.17
CA TYR A 87 18.40 -12.71 -13.91
C TYR A 87 19.03 -12.99 -12.54
N ALA A 88 20.11 -12.28 -12.18
CA ALA A 88 20.80 -12.47 -10.91
C ALA A 88 19.89 -12.18 -9.70
N CYS A 89 19.01 -11.18 -9.79
CA CYS A 89 18.07 -10.83 -8.73
C CYS A 89 16.76 -11.65 -8.75
N LYS A 90 16.65 -12.64 -9.65
CA LYS A 90 15.43 -13.47 -9.85
C LYS A 90 14.19 -12.63 -10.20
N LEU A 91 14.39 -11.47 -10.83
CA LEU A 91 13.30 -10.71 -11.44
C LEU A 91 12.80 -11.42 -12.70
N LEU A 92 13.75 -11.92 -13.50
CA LEU A 92 13.53 -12.82 -14.62
C LEU A 92 14.04 -14.23 -14.27
N GLU A 93 13.28 -15.25 -14.63
CA GLU A 93 13.68 -16.66 -14.53
C GLU A 93 14.20 -17.17 -15.87
N PRO A 94 15.12 -18.16 -15.91
CA PRO A 94 15.66 -18.70 -17.17
C PRO A 94 14.60 -19.21 -18.15
N ASP A 95 13.45 -19.67 -17.63
CA ASP A 95 12.32 -20.17 -18.41
C ASP A 95 11.43 -19.04 -18.97
N ASP A 96 11.66 -17.77 -18.57
CA ASP A 96 10.85 -16.64 -19.01
C ASP A 96 11.19 -16.26 -20.47
N ARG A 97 10.16 -16.07 -21.30
CA ARG A 97 10.35 -15.54 -22.66
C ARG A 97 10.58 -14.03 -22.61
N ILE A 98 11.74 -13.58 -23.07
CA ILE A 98 12.07 -12.15 -23.15
C ILE A 98 11.58 -11.57 -24.48
N PHE A 99 10.71 -10.57 -24.40
CA PHE A 99 10.35 -9.72 -25.52
C PHE A 99 11.18 -8.44 -25.47
N THR A 100 11.93 -8.17 -26.54
CA THR A 100 12.74 -6.96 -26.67
C THR A 100 12.03 -5.97 -27.58
N LEU A 101 11.78 -4.76 -27.07
CA LEU A 101 11.12 -3.69 -27.78
C LEU A 101 12.18 -2.66 -28.21
N LYS A 102 12.57 -2.76 -29.48
CA LYS A 102 13.51 -1.84 -30.13
C LYS A 102 12.87 -1.31 -31.39
N SER A 103 12.70 0.00 -31.47
CA SER A 103 12.12 0.66 -32.64
C SER A 103 12.69 2.06 -32.78
N GLN A 104 12.93 2.46 -34.03
CA GLN A 104 13.42 3.79 -34.41
C GLN A 104 12.30 4.71 -34.89
N SER A 105 11.09 4.17 -35.10
CA SER A 105 9.91 4.89 -35.56
C SER A 105 8.70 4.52 -34.71
N ARG A 106 7.78 5.47 -34.54
CA ARG A 106 6.56 5.32 -33.75
C ARG A 106 5.66 4.22 -34.30
N ASP A 107 5.45 4.18 -35.62
CA ASP A 107 4.52 3.23 -36.23
C ASP A 107 5.11 1.81 -36.20
N ALA A 108 6.42 1.68 -36.34
CA ALA A 108 7.13 0.42 -36.14
C ALA A 108 7.03 -0.08 -34.69
N CYS A 109 7.08 0.82 -33.72
CA CYS A 109 6.89 0.50 -32.30
C CYS A 109 5.47 -0.04 -32.03
N ALA A 110 4.44 0.58 -32.61
CA ALA A 110 3.06 0.14 -32.49
C ALA A 110 2.85 -1.28 -33.05
N LEU A 111 3.40 -1.54 -34.23
CA LEU A 111 3.36 -2.88 -34.84
C LEU A 111 4.11 -3.91 -34.00
N ALA A 112 5.29 -3.57 -33.48
CA ALA A 112 6.05 -4.46 -32.61
C ALA A 112 5.27 -4.81 -31.33
N MET A 113 4.63 -3.83 -30.69
CA MET A 113 3.78 -4.05 -29.52
C MET A 113 2.59 -4.96 -29.83
N ASN A 114 1.88 -4.72 -30.93
CA ASN A 114 0.75 -5.55 -31.33
C ASN A 114 1.17 -6.98 -31.65
N ASN A 115 2.29 -7.17 -32.36
CA ASN A 115 2.83 -8.49 -32.64
C ASN A 115 3.19 -9.25 -31.35
N ILE A 116 3.76 -8.57 -30.36
CA ILE A 116 4.08 -9.17 -29.06
C ILE A 116 2.78 -9.53 -28.32
N LEU A 117 1.79 -8.63 -28.29
CA LEU A 117 0.49 -8.87 -27.65
C LEU A 117 -0.22 -10.09 -28.26
N GLU A 118 -0.21 -10.21 -29.59
CA GLU A 118 -0.77 -11.37 -30.29
C GLU A 118 0.00 -12.66 -29.96
N CYS A 119 1.33 -12.60 -29.89
CA CYS A 119 2.14 -13.74 -29.48
C CYS A 119 1.82 -14.20 -28.05
N MET A 120 1.56 -13.26 -27.13
CA MET A 120 1.16 -13.60 -25.76
C MET A 120 -0.25 -14.20 -25.70
N GLN A 121 -1.20 -13.67 -26.48
CA GLN A 121 -2.57 -14.19 -26.54
C GLN A 121 -2.62 -15.61 -27.14
N LYS A 122 -1.89 -15.88 -28.23
CA LYS A 122 -1.84 -17.22 -28.87
C LYS A 122 -1.27 -18.31 -27.95
N ASN A 123 -0.40 -17.94 -27.02
CA ASN A 123 0.25 -18.88 -26.09
C ASN A 123 -0.50 -19.01 -24.75
N THR A 124 -1.58 -18.27 -24.52
CA THR A 124 -2.43 -18.46 -23.34
C THR A 124 -3.40 -19.60 -23.67
N PRO A 125 -3.33 -20.77 -23.01
CA PRO A 125 -4.27 -21.85 -23.30
C PRO A 125 -5.70 -21.39 -23.01
N ASP A 126 -6.55 -21.61 -24.00
CA ASP A 126 -7.94 -21.18 -24.10
C ASP A 126 -8.80 -21.75 -22.94
N GLN A 127 -8.87 -21.05 -21.80
CA GLN A 127 -9.78 -21.40 -20.69
C GLN A 127 -11.20 -20.81 -20.85
N ARG A 128 -11.63 -20.51 -22.08
CA ARG A 128 -12.98 -19.98 -22.33
C ARG A 128 -13.67 -20.70 -23.49
N LYS A 129 -13.97 -22.00 -23.31
CA LYS A 129 -15.12 -22.69 -23.93
C LYS A 129 -15.25 -24.12 -23.38
N GLY A 130 -16.16 -24.30 -22.43
CA GLY A 130 -16.47 -25.62 -21.89
C GLY A 130 -17.47 -25.57 -20.74
N ASN A 131 -18.74 -25.27 -21.04
CA ASN A 131 -19.84 -25.56 -20.13
C ASN A 131 -19.93 -27.07 -19.90
N GLN A 132 -19.74 -27.54 -18.66
CA GLN A 132 -20.52 -28.66 -18.13
C GLN A 132 -20.55 -28.63 -16.60
N LYS A 133 -21.78 -28.64 -16.07
CA LYS A 133 -22.18 -28.70 -14.67
C LYS A 133 -21.69 -30.00 -14.03
N LEU A 134 -21.04 -29.97 -12.85
CA LEU A 134 -21.36 -30.81 -11.67
C LEU A 134 -20.43 -30.52 -10.47
N GLY A 135 -21.00 -30.33 -9.28
CA GLY A 135 -20.40 -30.70 -8.00
C GLY A 135 -19.59 -29.66 -7.23
N ASN A 136 -20.20 -29.09 -6.18
CA ASN A 136 -19.57 -28.26 -5.15
C ASN A 136 -18.55 -29.05 -4.30
N VAL A 137 -17.26 -28.71 -4.40
CA VAL A 137 -16.27 -28.84 -3.32
C VAL A 137 -15.30 -27.64 -3.46
N PRO A 138 -15.06 -26.83 -2.41
CA PRO A 138 -14.05 -25.78 -2.49
C PRO A 138 -12.66 -26.44 -2.47
N ALA A 139 -12.02 -26.49 -3.64
CA ALA A 139 -10.65 -26.94 -3.77
C ALA A 139 -9.71 -25.89 -3.15
N SER A 140 -8.87 -26.37 -2.23
CA SER A 140 -7.72 -25.68 -1.64
C SER A 140 -6.87 -24.97 -2.70
N PRO A 141 -6.19 -23.85 -2.37
CA PRO A 141 -5.31 -23.15 -3.32
C PRO A 141 -3.99 -23.92 -3.48
N SER A 142 -4.03 -25.06 -4.17
CA SER A 142 -2.83 -25.80 -4.56
C SER A 142 -2.27 -25.20 -5.84
N THR A 143 -1.06 -24.65 -5.72
CA THR A 143 -0.01 -24.58 -6.76
C THR A 143 -0.44 -23.92 -8.07
N GLN A 144 -0.11 -22.63 -8.22
CA GLN A 144 -0.15 -21.94 -9.52
C GLN A 144 0.63 -22.78 -10.54
N ALA A 145 -0.10 -23.38 -11.48
CA ALA A 145 0.46 -24.03 -12.65
C ALA A 145 1.41 -23.07 -13.36
N HIS A 146 2.53 -23.59 -13.90
CA HIS A 146 3.50 -22.85 -14.70
C HIS A 146 2.83 -22.25 -15.95
N GLY A 147 2.19 -21.10 -15.75
CA GLY A 147 1.67 -20.26 -16.81
C GLY A 147 2.83 -19.62 -17.55
N PHE A 148 2.68 -19.50 -18.86
CA PHE A 148 3.55 -18.72 -19.73
C PHE A 148 4.00 -17.43 -19.04
N SER A 149 5.31 -17.31 -18.81
CA SER A 149 5.89 -16.17 -18.13
C SER A 149 6.78 -15.40 -19.09
N ALA A 150 6.54 -14.09 -19.17
CA ALA A 150 7.20 -13.21 -20.12
C ALA A 150 7.79 -11.98 -19.45
N GLY A 151 9.00 -11.61 -19.85
CA GLY A 151 9.66 -10.37 -19.49
C GLY A 151 9.67 -9.39 -20.66
N LEU A 152 9.46 -8.11 -20.39
CA LEU A 152 9.59 -7.05 -21.40
C LEU A 152 10.86 -6.24 -21.15
N VAL A 153 11.71 -6.12 -22.17
CA VAL A 153 12.91 -5.28 -22.15
C VAL A 153 12.74 -4.15 -23.16
N ILE A 154 12.79 -2.91 -22.69
CA ILE A 154 12.63 -1.71 -23.52
C ILE A 154 13.84 -0.78 -23.37
N ASP A 155 14.24 -0.16 -24.47
CA ASP A 155 15.35 0.79 -24.52
C ASP A 155 14.85 2.24 -24.36
N GLY A 156 15.65 3.12 -23.77
CA GLY A 156 15.25 4.49 -23.43
C GLY A 156 14.83 5.33 -24.65
N ARG A 157 15.44 5.10 -25.81
CA ARG A 157 15.04 5.76 -27.07
C ARG A 157 13.67 5.31 -27.55
N THR A 158 13.38 4.02 -27.44
CA THR A 158 12.08 3.47 -27.81
C THR A 158 11.01 3.85 -26.78
N LEU A 159 11.39 3.99 -25.51
CA LEU A 159 10.51 4.48 -24.44
C LEU A 159 9.99 5.89 -24.73
N GLU A 160 10.80 6.78 -25.31
CA GLU A 160 10.37 8.13 -25.70
C GLU A 160 9.18 8.11 -26.67
N HIS A 161 9.18 7.19 -27.65
CA HIS A 161 8.07 7.02 -28.58
C HIS A 161 6.82 6.42 -27.90
N VAL A 162 7.02 5.52 -26.94
CA VAL A 162 5.94 4.87 -26.17
C VAL A 162 5.25 5.85 -25.21
N LEU A 163 6.01 6.79 -24.65
CA LEU A 163 5.48 7.80 -23.73
C LEU A 163 4.57 8.83 -24.41
N GLN A 164 4.45 8.84 -25.74
CA GLN A 164 3.48 9.67 -26.46
C GLN A 164 2.06 9.09 -26.33
N ASP A 165 1.05 9.97 -26.17
CA ASP A 165 -0.31 9.63 -25.73
C ASP A 165 -1.02 8.51 -26.52
N SER A 166 -0.73 8.32 -27.80
CA SER A 166 -1.39 7.32 -28.64
C SER A 166 -1.00 5.88 -28.32
N LEU A 167 0.20 5.63 -27.76
CA LEU A 167 0.72 4.26 -27.52
C LEU A 167 0.69 3.84 -26.05
N GLN A 168 0.47 4.79 -25.12
CA GLN A 168 0.53 4.55 -23.69
C GLN A 168 -0.42 3.43 -23.23
N ASN A 169 -1.66 3.41 -23.73
CA ASN A 169 -2.66 2.43 -23.30
C ASN A 169 -2.28 1.00 -23.75
N ALA A 170 -1.84 0.85 -25.00
CA ALA A 170 -1.39 -0.44 -25.53
C ALA A 170 -0.12 -0.92 -24.81
N PHE A 171 0.77 0.00 -24.45
CA PHE A 171 1.96 -0.32 -23.66
C PHE A 171 1.59 -0.82 -22.27
N LEU A 172 0.64 -0.16 -21.60
CA LEU A 172 0.18 -0.58 -20.28
C LEU A 172 -0.45 -1.98 -20.32
N GLU A 173 -1.28 -2.27 -21.33
CA GLU A 173 -1.86 -3.61 -21.50
C GLU A 173 -0.77 -4.68 -21.70
N LEU A 174 0.26 -4.37 -22.48
CA LEU A 174 1.40 -5.27 -22.67
C LEU A 174 2.16 -5.51 -21.36
N THR A 175 2.46 -4.44 -20.62
CA THR A 175 3.17 -4.55 -19.33
C THR A 175 2.36 -5.26 -18.26
N GLU A 176 1.02 -5.20 -18.32
CA GLU A 176 0.15 -5.87 -17.37
C GLU A 176 0.24 -7.40 -17.49
N LYS A 177 0.40 -7.90 -18.73
CA LYS A 177 0.57 -9.33 -19.05
C LYS A 177 1.99 -9.83 -18.80
N CYS A 178 2.98 -8.93 -18.78
CA CYS A 178 4.35 -9.28 -18.45
C CYS A 178 4.52 -9.51 -16.94
N ARG A 179 5.40 -10.44 -16.60
CA ARG A 179 5.81 -10.71 -15.22
C ARG A 179 6.64 -9.55 -14.65
N ALA A 180 7.57 -9.05 -15.45
CA ALA A 180 8.48 -7.97 -15.10
C ALA A 180 8.81 -7.11 -16.33
N VAL A 181 9.10 -5.84 -16.09
CA VAL A 181 9.49 -4.87 -17.12
C VAL A 181 10.87 -4.32 -16.76
N VAL A 182 11.79 -4.34 -17.72
CA VAL A 182 13.14 -3.81 -17.58
C VAL A 182 13.34 -2.70 -18.61
N CYS A 183 13.47 -1.47 -18.13
CA CYS A 183 13.79 -0.30 -18.95
C CYS A 183 15.28 -0.02 -18.83
N CYS A 184 15.98 -0.05 -19.97
CA CYS A 184 17.42 0.18 -20.07
C CYS A 184 17.69 1.58 -20.62
N GLN A 185 18.84 2.16 -20.26
CA GLN A 185 19.26 3.50 -20.71
C GLN A 185 18.19 4.60 -20.52
N ALA A 186 17.39 4.49 -19.45
CA ALA A 186 16.32 5.44 -19.16
C ALA A 186 16.90 6.70 -18.51
N THR A 187 16.54 7.88 -19.03
CA THR A 187 16.96 9.16 -18.42
C THR A 187 16.16 9.43 -17.13
N PRO A 188 16.70 10.23 -16.18
CA PRO A 188 15.98 10.60 -14.95
C PRO A 188 14.57 11.18 -15.20
N LEU A 189 14.41 11.95 -16.28
CA LEU A 189 13.12 12.50 -16.68
C LEU A 189 12.18 11.38 -17.14
N GLN A 190 12.65 10.47 -18.00
CA GLN A 190 11.85 9.35 -18.51
C GLN A 190 11.36 8.44 -17.37
N LYS A 191 12.20 8.16 -16.36
CA LYS A 191 11.79 7.38 -15.19
C LYS A 191 10.58 8.00 -14.48
N SER A 192 10.64 9.31 -14.23
CA SER A 192 9.56 10.03 -13.54
C SER A 192 8.26 10.09 -14.37
N VAL A 193 8.38 10.27 -15.70
CA VAL A 193 7.23 10.29 -16.61
C VAL A 193 6.55 8.92 -16.67
N LEU A 194 7.35 7.84 -16.68
CA LEU A 194 6.83 6.47 -16.68
C LEU A 194 6.05 6.16 -15.39
N VAL A 195 6.59 6.55 -14.22
CA VAL A 195 5.88 6.39 -12.94
C VAL A 195 4.56 7.18 -12.95
N ARG A 196 4.58 8.42 -13.44
CA ARG A 196 3.36 9.25 -13.57
C ARG A 196 2.32 8.60 -14.48
N LEU A 197 2.75 8.01 -15.59
CA LEU A 197 1.88 7.31 -16.54
C LEU A 197 1.20 6.11 -15.87
N VAL A 198 1.98 5.27 -15.18
CA VAL A 198 1.45 4.10 -14.45
C VAL A 198 0.46 4.54 -13.37
N ARG A 199 0.84 5.53 -12.55
CA ARG A 199 0.00 6.09 -11.48
C ARG A 199 -1.33 6.61 -12.00
N ASN A 200 -1.31 7.44 -13.04
CA ASN A 200 -2.51 8.13 -13.52
C ASN A 200 -3.43 7.20 -14.33
N LYS A 201 -2.87 6.30 -15.15
CA LYS A 201 -3.65 5.45 -16.05
C LYS A 201 -4.15 4.17 -15.39
N LEU A 202 -3.32 3.52 -14.57
CA LEU A 202 -3.72 2.29 -13.87
C LEU A 202 -4.40 2.58 -12.51
N LYS A 203 -4.33 3.82 -12.01
CA LYS A 203 -4.84 4.21 -10.68
C LYS A 203 -4.34 3.28 -9.57
N ALA A 204 -3.12 2.76 -9.75
CA ALA A 204 -2.47 1.87 -8.80
C ALA A 204 -1.51 2.68 -7.92
N MET A 205 -1.36 2.26 -6.66
CA MET A 205 -0.36 2.83 -5.75
C MET A 205 1.04 2.51 -6.27
N THR A 206 1.87 3.54 -6.40
CA THR A 206 3.23 3.42 -6.92
C THR A 206 4.27 3.64 -5.83
N LEU A 207 5.28 2.76 -5.79
CA LEU A 207 6.43 2.89 -4.92
C LEU A 207 7.70 2.97 -5.77
N ALA A 208 8.52 3.99 -5.53
CA ALA A 208 9.80 4.18 -6.19
C ALA A 208 10.94 3.99 -5.19
N VAL A 209 11.98 3.28 -5.61
CA VAL A 209 13.20 3.06 -4.83
C VAL A 209 14.40 3.55 -5.63
N GLY A 210 15.26 4.34 -5.02
CA GLY A 210 16.49 4.83 -5.66
C GLY A 210 17.57 5.13 -4.65
N ASP A 211 18.82 5.15 -5.11
CA ASP A 211 20.01 5.39 -4.29
C ASP A 211 20.77 6.67 -4.69
N GLY A 212 20.69 7.06 -5.97
CA GLY A 212 21.39 8.21 -6.52
C GLY A 212 20.51 9.41 -6.89
N ALA A 213 21.18 10.50 -7.30
CA ALA A 213 20.50 11.72 -7.77
C ALA A 213 19.64 11.50 -9.02
N ASN A 214 19.94 10.46 -9.82
CA ASN A 214 19.20 10.09 -11.03
C ASN A 214 17.76 9.62 -10.75
N ASP A 215 17.48 9.19 -9.52
CA ASP A 215 16.18 8.64 -9.13
C ASP A 215 15.35 9.61 -8.29
N VAL A 216 15.89 10.79 -7.94
CA VAL A 216 15.17 11.79 -7.14
C VAL A 216 13.86 12.20 -7.80
N SER A 217 13.85 12.46 -9.12
CA SER A 217 12.64 12.80 -9.87
C SER A 217 11.62 11.66 -9.89
N MET A 218 12.08 10.41 -9.87
CA MET A 218 11.24 9.22 -9.84
C MET A 218 10.60 9.05 -8.46
N ILE A 219 11.39 9.21 -7.39
CA ILE A 219 10.98 9.14 -5.99
C ILE A 219 9.89 10.18 -5.68
N GLN A 220 10.08 11.43 -6.11
CA GLN A 220 9.12 12.53 -5.85
C GLN A 220 7.78 12.40 -6.58
N VAL A 221 7.72 11.63 -7.67
CA VAL A 221 6.50 11.48 -8.49
C VAL A 221 5.64 10.29 -8.03
N ALA A 222 6.26 9.29 -7.42
CA ALA A 222 5.58 8.12 -6.85
C ALA A 222 4.68 8.52 -5.66
N ASP A 223 3.74 7.65 -5.29
CA ASP A 223 2.92 7.84 -4.09
C ASP A 223 3.70 7.59 -2.81
N THR A 224 4.76 6.78 -2.88
CA THR A 224 5.70 6.57 -1.78
C THR A 224 7.12 6.41 -2.33
N GLY A 225 8.02 7.26 -1.85
CA GLY A 225 9.43 7.27 -2.21
C GLY A 225 10.32 6.63 -1.15
N VAL A 226 11.18 5.71 -1.55
CA VAL A 226 12.16 5.07 -0.66
C VAL A 226 13.58 5.36 -1.15
N GLY A 227 14.36 6.04 -0.33
CA GLY A 227 15.78 6.32 -0.58
C GLY A 227 16.66 5.25 0.05
N ILE A 228 17.59 4.70 -0.73
CA ILE A 228 18.63 3.82 -0.23
C ILE A 228 19.88 4.64 0.05
N LEU A 229 20.51 4.41 1.21
CA LEU A 229 21.81 4.99 1.53
C LEU A 229 22.90 4.36 0.64
N GLY A 230 23.11 4.94 -0.53
CA GLY A 230 24.10 4.49 -1.52
C GLY A 230 25.47 5.13 -1.34
N GLN A 231 26.45 4.60 -2.08
CA GLN A 231 27.80 5.17 -2.21
C GLN A 231 27.82 6.43 -3.09
N GLU A 232 26.81 6.60 -3.96
CA GLU A 232 26.71 7.70 -4.92
C GLU A 232 26.27 9.05 -4.30
N GLY A 233 25.83 9.05 -3.04
CA GLY A 233 25.48 10.25 -2.28
C GLY A 233 24.14 10.12 -1.54
N MET A 234 23.83 11.12 -0.71
CA MET A 234 22.63 11.13 0.14
C MET A 234 21.40 11.80 -0.53
N GLN A 235 21.49 12.15 -1.82
CA GLN A 235 20.46 12.95 -2.49
C GLN A 235 19.11 12.23 -2.58
N ALA A 236 19.11 10.93 -2.91
CA ALA A 236 17.89 10.12 -2.94
C ALA A 236 17.24 10.03 -1.55
N VAL A 237 18.04 9.84 -0.50
CA VAL A 237 17.58 9.73 0.88
C VAL A 237 16.94 11.03 1.35
N MET A 238 17.56 12.18 1.08
CA MET A 238 17.03 13.50 1.45
C MET A 238 15.71 13.85 0.73
N ALA A 239 15.49 13.28 -0.45
CA ALA A 239 14.29 13.51 -1.25
C ALA A 239 13.20 12.44 -1.09
N SER A 240 13.43 11.42 -0.25
CA SER A 240 12.52 10.28 -0.06
C SER A 240 11.66 10.38 1.19
N ASP A 241 10.50 9.72 1.19
CA ASP A 241 9.62 9.62 2.36
C ASP A 241 10.21 8.67 3.42
N PHE A 242 10.85 7.58 2.96
CA PHE A 242 11.50 6.59 3.81
C PHE A 242 12.96 6.38 3.43
N ALA A 243 13.85 6.44 4.41
CA ALA A 243 15.26 6.15 4.25
C ALA A 243 15.58 4.72 4.74
N ILE A 244 16.17 3.89 3.88
CA ILE A 244 16.68 2.56 4.26
C ILE A 244 18.15 2.43 3.91
N SER A 245 18.91 1.65 4.68
CA SER A 245 20.35 1.45 4.42
C SER A 245 20.64 0.50 3.27
N GLN A 246 19.80 -0.53 3.07
CA GLN A 246 20.03 -1.62 2.13
C GLN A 246 18.69 -2.11 1.59
N PHE A 247 18.69 -2.63 0.36
CA PHE A 247 17.46 -3.08 -0.31
C PHE A 247 16.72 -4.18 0.48
N ARG A 248 17.43 -5.06 1.20
CA ARG A 248 16.81 -6.14 1.99
C ARG A 248 15.83 -5.67 3.08
N HIS A 249 15.99 -4.44 3.57
CA HIS A 249 15.10 -3.89 4.60
C HIS A 249 13.74 -3.50 4.03
N LEU A 250 13.64 -3.31 2.70
CA LEU A 250 12.38 -3.03 2.01
C LEU A 250 11.35 -4.15 2.23
N ARG A 251 11.81 -5.41 2.31
CA ARG A 251 10.95 -6.57 2.61
C ARG A 251 10.18 -6.38 3.91
N LYS A 252 10.88 -5.98 4.98
CA LYS A 252 10.28 -5.79 6.31
C LYS A 252 9.47 -4.49 6.36
N LEU A 253 9.95 -3.42 5.72
CA LEU A 253 9.23 -2.15 5.64
C LEU A 253 7.84 -2.33 5.03
N LEU A 254 7.73 -3.01 3.90
CA LEU A 254 6.44 -3.18 3.22
C LEU A 254 5.59 -4.27 3.87
N LEU A 255 6.11 -5.49 3.98
CA LEU A 255 5.29 -6.64 4.38
C LEU A 255 4.85 -6.58 5.85
N VAL A 256 5.67 -6.00 6.73
CA VAL A 256 5.35 -5.90 8.17
C VAL A 256 4.81 -4.52 8.49
N HIS A 257 5.63 -3.47 8.31
CA HIS A 257 5.23 -2.13 8.74
C HIS A 257 4.13 -1.54 7.86
N GLY A 258 4.15 -1.78 6.55
CA GLY A 258 3.09 -1.36 5.64
C GLY A 258 1.74 -2.03 5.94
N HIS A 259 1.74 -3.35 6.17
CA HIS A 259 0.53 -4.09 6.56
C HIS A 259 -0.05 -3.58 7.88
N TRP A 260 0.76 -3.49 8.93
CA TRP A 260 0.31 -2.98 10.22
C TRP A 260 -0.19 -1.54 10.14
N CYS A 261 0.52 -0.66 9.42
CA CYS A 261 0.11 0.73 9.27
C CYS A 261 -1.26 0.82 8.59
N TYR A 262 -1.48 0.04 7.53
CA TYR A 262 -2.76 -0.02 6.83
C TYR A 262 -3.90 -0.49 7.77
N THR A 263 -3.77 -1.66 8.39
CA THR A 263 -4.82 -2.20 9.27
C THR A 263 -5.11 -1.27 10.44
N ARG A 264 -4.06 -0.76 11.11
CA ARG A 264 -4.19 0.16 12.26
C ARG A 264 -4.89 1.46 11.88
N LEU A 265 -4.49 2.08 10.77
CA LEU A 265 -5.06 3.34 10.34
C LEU A 265 -6.54 3.17 9.98
N THR A 266 -6.88 2.10 9.25
CA THR A 266 -8.27 1.76 8.93
C THR A 266 -9.11 1.58 10.19
N ASN A 267 -8.64 0.76 11.12
CA ASN A 267 -9.32 0.46 12.37
C ASN A 267 -9.48 1.70 13.27
N MET A 268 -8.44 2.53 13.37
CA MET A 268 -8.47 3.79 14.11
C MET A 268 -9.51 4.76 13.52
N ILE A 269 -9.56 4.91 12.19
CA ILE A 269 -10.52 5.79 11.52
C ILE A 269 -11.95 5.29 11.72
N LEU A 270 -12.20 3.99 11.56
CA LEU A 270 -13.53 3.41 11.78
C LEU A 270 -13.99 3.61 13.23
N TYR A 271 -13.12 3.35 14.20
CA TYR A 271 -13.40 3.61 15.62
C TYR A 271 -13.66 5.10 15.89
N PHE A 272 -12.90 5.99 15.24
CA PHE A 272 -13.09 7.43 15.38
C PHE A 272 -14.45 7.88 14.84
N PHE A 273 -14.91 7.38 13.70
CA PHE A 273 -16.26 7.70 13.22
C PHE A 273 -17.33 7.13 14.13
N TYR A 274 -17.19 5.86 14.51
CA TYR A 274 -18.09 5.17 15.43
C TYR A 274 -18.31 5.96 16.72
N LYS A 275 -17.23 6.34 17.42
CA LYS A 275 -17.34 7.00 18.73
C LYS A 275 -18.04 8.35 18.63
N ASN A 276 -17.73 9.13 17.58
CA ASN A 276 -18.25 10.48 17.43
C ASN A 276 -19.73 10.43 17.03
N VAL A 277 -20.10 9.48 16.16
CA VAL A 277 -21.49 9.28 15.75
C VAL A 277 -22.33 8.79 16.92
N ALA A 278 -21.85 7.80 17.67
CA ALA A 278 -22.55 7.32 18.86
C ALA A 278 -22.80 8.46 19.87
N TYR A 279 -21.78 9.29 20.09
CA TYR A 279 -21.87 10.42 21.03
C TYR A 279 -22.79 11.55 20.56
N VAL A 280 -22.66 12.00 19.31
CA VAL A 280 -23.51 13.07 18.75
C VAL A 280 -24.97 12.61 18.68
N ASN A 281 -25.22 11.35 18.32
CA ASN A 281 -26.58 10.82 18.27
C ASN A 281 -27.23 10.78 19.65
N LEU A 282 -26.48 10.58 20.74
CA LEU A 282 -27.03 10.66 22.10
C LEU A 282 -27.61 12.05 22.41
N LEU A 283 -26.93 13.12 21.99
CA LEU A 283 -27.43 14.49 22.10
C LEU A 283 -28.63 14.75 21.17
N PHE A 284 -28.60 14.15 19.98
CA PHE A 284 -29.71 14.22 19.02
C PHE A 284 -30.98 13.57 19.58
N TRP A 285 -30.90 12.40 20.22
CA TRP A 285 -32.05 11.74 20.83
C TRP A 285 -32.67 12.56 21.95
N TYR A 286 -31.84 13.19 22.77
CA TYR A 286 -32.29 14.11 23.81
C TYR A 286 -33.12 15.27 23.25
N GLN A 287 -32.80 15.72 22.03
CA GLN A 287 -33.42 16.89 21.46
C GLN A 287 -34.93 16.74 21.20
N PHE A 288 -35.40 15.52 20.93
CA PHE A 288 -36.83 15.22 20.79
C PHE A 288 -37.62 15.49 22.07
N PHE A 289 -37.00 15.34 23.24
CA PHE A 289 -37.64 15.57 24.54
C PHE A 289 -37.59 17.04 24.96
N CYS A 290 -36.66 17.80 24.41
CA CYS A 290 -36.49 19.22 24.70
C CYS A 290 -37.14 20.16 23.67
N GLY A 291 -38.04 19.64 22.82
CA GLY A 291 -38.77 20.43 21.83
C GLY A 291 -37.87 21.19 20.84
N PHE A 292 -36.72 20.61 20.47
CA PHE A 292 -35.74 21.23 19.57
C PHE A 292 -35.09 22.54 20.06
N SER A 293 -35.07 22.78 21.38
CA SER A 293 -34.47 23.97 22.01
C SER A 293 -32.94 24.09 21.99
N GLY A 294 -32.19 23.05 21.57
CA GLY A 294 -30.71 23.07 21.58
C GLY A 294 -30.06 22.86 22.94
N THR A 295 -30.83 22.50 23.97
CA THR A 295 -30.31 22.25 25.32
C THR A 295 -29.58 20.90 25.38
N SER A 296 -28.46 20.85 26.10
CA SER A 296 -27.67 19.61 26.28
C SER A 296 -28.00 18.93 27.61
N MET A 297 -27.98 17.59 27.61
CA MET A 297 -28.24 16.78 28.81
C MET A 297 -27.10 16.84 29.83
N THR A 298 -25.87 17.08 29.36
CA THR A 298 -24.64 16.94 30.14
C THR A 298 -23.94 18.29 30.25
N ASP A 299 -23.21 18.52 31.36
CA ASP A 299 -22.42 19.72 31.56
C ASP A 299 -21.40 19.95 30.43
N TYR A 300 -21.20 21.21 30.05
CA TYR A 300 -20.31 21.61 28.97
C TYR A 300 -18.86 21.13 29.16
N TRP A 301 -18.33 21.13 30.39
CA TRP A 301 -16.98 20.64 30.65
C TRP A 301 -16.86 19.13 30.46
N ILE A 302 -17.86 18.38 30.94
CA ILE A 302 -17.92 16.93 30.74
C ILE A 302 -18.02 16.61 29.24
N LEU A 303 -18.78 17.40 28.48
CA LEU A 303 -18.89 17.25 27.03
C LEU A 303 -17.54 17.37 26.31
N ILE A 304 -16.72 18.35 26.73
CA ILE A 304 -15.36 18.55 26.19
C ILE A 304 -14.44 17.41 26.63
N PHE A 305 -14.39 17.11 27.93
CA PHE A 305 -13.45 16.11 28.46
C PHE A 305 -13.74 14.70 27.95
N PHE A 306 -15.01 14.36 27.71
CA PHE A 306 -15.38 13.07 27.13
C PHE A 306 -14.81 12.86 25.73
N ASN A 307 -14.91 13.88 24.86
CA ASN A 307 -14.37 13.80 23.50
C ASN A 307 -12.84 13.93 23.44
N LEU A 308 -12.26 14.76 24.31
CA LEU A 308 -10.83 15.09 24.27
C LEU A 308 -9.95 14.11 25.04
N LEU A 309 -10.36 13.66 26.23
CA LEU A 309 -9.52 12.83 27.10
C LEU A 309 -9.98 11.37 27.12
N PHE A 310 -11.26 11.12 27.40
CA PHE A 310 -11.72 9.76 27.68
C PHE A 310 -11.90 8.90 26.42
N THR A 311 -12.29 9.50 25.29
CA THR A 311 -12.58 8.76 24.06
C THR A 311 -11.54 8.92 22.94
N SER A 312 -10.55 9.82 23.10
CA SER A 312 -9.49 10.00 22.10
C SER A 312 -8.32 9.04 22.30
N VAL A 313 -8.02 8.66 23.55
CA VAL A 313 -6.91 7.77 23.90
C VAL A 313 -7.12 6.35 23.38
N PRO A 314 -8.29 5.70 23.52
CA PRO A 314 -8.49 4.33 23.02
C PRO A 314 -8.24 4.15 21.51
N PRO A 315 -8.76 5.00 20.60
CA PRO A 315 -8.45 4.87 19.17
C PRO A 315 -6.96 5.03 18.87
N ILE A 316 -6.24 5.89 19.59
CA ILE A 316 -4.79 6.06 19.42
C ILE A 316 -4.05 4.81 19.88
N ILE A 317 -4.40 4.25 21.05
CA ILE A 317 -3.80 3.01 21.54
C ILE A 317 -4.04 1.88 20.54
N TYR A 318 -5.27 1.74 20.06
CA TYR A 318 -5.63 0.74 19.06
C TYR A 318 -4.88 0.97 17.74
N GLY A 319 -4.78 2.22 17.28
CA GLY A 319 -4.04 2.60 16.07
C GLY A 319 -2.50 2.49 16.16
N VAL A 320 -1.92 2.32 17.34
CA VAL A 320 -0.46 2.24 17.51
C VAL A 320 0.00 0.85 17.93
N LEU A 321 -0.66 0.26 18.92
CA LEU A 321 -0.20 -0.97 19.57
C LEU A 321 -0.78 -2.24 18.96
N ASP A 322 -1.95 -2.14 18.32
CA ASP A 322 -2.65 -3.32 17.82
C ASP A 322 -1.84 -4.04 16.72
N LYS A 323 -1.85 -5.36 16.76
CA LYS A 323 -1.14 -6.23 15.83
C LYS A 323 -2.04 -7.42 15.53
N ASP A 324 -2.70 -7.35 14.39
CA ASP A 324 -3.51 -8.42 13.82
C ASP A 324 -2.69 -9.68 13.57
N VAL A 325 -1.49 -9.55 12.99
CA VAL A 325 -0.60 -10.66 12.66
C VAL A 325 0.83 -10.37 13.13
N SER A 326 1.55 -11.39 13.61
CA SER A 326 2.94 -11.25 14.03
C SER A 326 3.88 -10.96 12.84
N ALA A 327 4.97 -10.24 13.09
CA ALA A 327 5.95 -9.90 12.06
C ALA A 327 6.58 -11.13 11.40
N GLU A 328 6.74 -12.22 12.16
CA GLU A 328 7.33 -13.47 11.68
C GLU A 328 6.43 -14.14 10.64
N ILE A 329 5.12 -14.20 10.91
CA ILE A 329 4.14 -14.79 9.99
C ILE A 329 4.05 -13.97 8.69
N LEU A 330 4.02 -12.63 8.80
CA LEU A 330 3.99 -11.74 7.63
C LEU A 330 5.24 -11.89 6.74
N MET A 331 6.39 -12.17 7.35
CA MET A 331 7.64 -12.41 6.61
C MET A 331 7.71 -13.81 6.00
N GLN A 332 7.10 -14.83 6.63
CA GLN A 332 7.04 -16.20 6.13
C GLN A 332 6.00 -16.36 5.01
N ILE A 333 4.88 -15.64 5.10
CA ILE A 333 3.74 -15.73 4.16
C ILE A 333 3.48 -14.35 3.52
N PRO A 334 4.29 -13.92 2.52
CA PRO A 334 4.11 -12.63 1.87
C PRO A 334 2.76 -12.44 1.16
N GLN A 335 2.08 -13.54 0.83
CA GLN A 335 0.77 -13.55 0.15
C GLN A 335 -0.32 -12.82 0.95
N LEU A 336 -0.20 -12.74 2.28
CA LEU A 336 -1.14 -12.00 3.13
C LEU A 336 -1.23 -10.51 2.76
N TYR A 337 -0.14 -9.94 2.23
CA TYR A 337 -0.10 -8.55 1.79
C TYR A 337 -1.05 -8.25 0.61
N MET A 338 -1.45 -9.26 -0.17
CA MET A 338 -2.45 -9.08 -1.24
C MET A 338 -3.81 -8.63 -0.69
N MET A 339 -4.14 -8.97 0.56
CA MET A 339 -5.39 -8.53 1.21
C MET A 339 -5.37 -7.03 1.48
N SER A 340 -4.21 -6.49 1.86
CA SER A 340 -4.00 -5.04 2.03
C SER A 340 -4.07 -4.30 0.68
N GLN A 341 -3.54 -4.89 -0.40
CA GLN A 341 -3.62 -4.29 -1.75
C GLN A 341 -5.06 -4.20 -2.28
N LYS A 342 -5.91 -5.19 -1.96
CA LYS A 342 -7.33 -5.21 -2.33
C LYS A 342 -8.20 -4.36 -1.40
N SER A 343 -7.59 -3.62 -0.48
CA SER A 343 -8.25 -2.79 0.52
C SER A 343 -9.31 -3.53 1.35
N VAL A 344 -9.07 -4.80 1.70
CA VAL A 344 -10.08 -5.65 2.38
C VAL A 344 -10.41 -5.16 3.79
N ALA A 345 -9.48 -4.48 4.48
CA ALA A 345 -9.78 -3.93 5.80
C ALA A 345 -10.77 -2.75 5.73
N TYR A 346 -10.72 -1.96 4.65
CA TYR A 346 -11.59 -0.81 4.44
C TYR A 346 -12.44 -0.98 3.19
N LEU A 347 -13.55 -1.71 3.33
CA LEU A 347 -14.63 -1.63 2.34
C LEU A 347 -15.57 -0.47 2.71
N PRO A 348 -16.14 0.24 1.71
CA PRO A 348 -17.20 1.22 1.95
C PRO A 348 -18.39 0.64 2.73
N SER A 349 -18.67 -0.65 2.59
CA SER A 349 -19.71 -1.35 3.38
C SER A 349 -19.36 -1.39 4.87
N THR A 350 -18.11 -1.67 5.23
CA THR A 350 -17.66 -1.71 6.63
C THR A 350 -17.90 -0.37 7.33
N PHE A 351 -17.69 0.74 6.63
CA PHE A 351 -17.98 2.08 7.15
C PHE A 351 -19.47 2.25 7.50
N TRP A 352 -20.37 1.90 6.59
CA TRP A 352 -21.82 2.03 6.83
C TRP A 352 -22.33 1.06 7.90
N ILE A 353 -21.81 -0.16 7.96
CA ILE A 353 -22.16 -1.13 9.02
C ILE A 353 -21.73 -0.56 10.38
N THR A 354 -20.51 -0.05 10.48
CA THR A 354 -19.98 0.59 11.70
C THR A 354 -20.83 1.81 12.11
N LEU A 355 -21.34 2.57 11.13
CA LEU A 355 -22.21 3.72 11.38
C LEU A 355 -23.59 3.30 11.91
N LEU A 356 -24.17 2.24 11.34
CA LEU A 356 -25.45 1.68 11.79
C LEU A 356 -25.33 1.10 13.19
N ASP A 357 -24.22 0.43 13.49
CA ASP A 357 -23.91 -0.05 14.84
C ASP A 357 -23.78 1.12 15.83
N ALA A 358 -23.02 2.17 15.50
CA ALA A 358 -22.93 3.38 16.33
C ALA A 358 -24.29 4.03 16.59
N PHE A 359 -25.17 4.04 15.58
CA PHE A 359 -26.53 4.55 15.70
C PHE A 359 -27.39 3.66 16.63
N TYR A 360 -27.35 2.34 16.47
CA TYR A 360 -28.03 1.39 17.35
C TYR A 360 -27.57 1.53 18.80
N GLN A 361 -26.26 1.60 19.04
CA GLN A 361 -25.72 1.75 20.38
C GLN A 361 -26.07 3.09 21.01
N SER A 362 -26.11 4.18 20.24
CA SER A 362 -26.60 5.47 20.75
C SER A 362 -28.08 5.41 21.17
N LEU A 363 -28.89 4.64 20.43
CA LEU A 363 -30.30 4.41 20.74
C LEU A 363 -30.42 3.64 22.05
N ALA A 364 -29.69 2.52 22.19
CA ALA A 364 -29.68 1.73 23.42
C ALA A 364 -29.19 2.55 24.63
N CYS A 365 -28.07 3.26 24.48
CA CYS A 365 -27.48 4.10 25.53
C CYS A 365 -28.38 5.26 25.97
N PHE A 366 -29.21 5.80 25.08
CA PHE A 366 -30.16 6.85 25.44
C PHE A 366 -31.45 6.27 26.04
N PHE A 367 -32.06 5.30 25.35
CA PHE A 367 -33.40 4.82 25.70
C PHE A 367 -33.42 3.81 26.84
N VAL A 368 -32.39 2.98 27.03
CA VAL A 368 -32.37 2.02 28.15
C VAL A 368 -32.38 2.76 29.49
N PRO A 369 -31.51 3.75 29.78
CA PRO A 369 -31.61 4.55 31.01
C PRO A 369 -32.90 5.38 31.09
N TYR A 370 -33.37 5.93 29.97
CA TYR A 370 -34.60 6.72 29.94
C TYR A 370 -35.85 5.89 30.31
N PHE A 371 -35.93 4.65 29.84
CA PHE A 371 -37.06 3.77 30.12
C PHE A 371 -36.93 2.99 31.44
N THR A 372 -35.73 2.78 31.98
CA THR A 372 -35.52 1.83 33.11
C THR A 372 -35.86 2.35 34.52
N TRP A 373 -36.26 3.61 34.72
CA TRP A 373 -36.76 4.01 36.05
C TRP A 373 -37.83 5.09 36.00
N ILE A 374 -37.64 6.13 35.17
CA ILE A 374 -38.55 7.27 35.14
C ILE A 374 -39.89 6.87 34.52
N HIS A 375 -39.96 6.09 33.45
CA HIS A 375 -41.25 5.68 32.88
C HIS A 375 -42.05 4.73 33.79
N THR A 376 -41.42 3.73 34.42
CA THR A 376 -42.14 2.81 35.32
C THR A 376 -42.56 3.49 36.61
N VAL A 377 -41.70 4.34 37.19
CA VAL A 377 -42.01 5.11 38.42
C VAL A 377 -42.94 6.28 38.13
N VAL A 378 -42.88 6.94 36.97
CA VAL A 378 -43.82 8.00 36.57
C VAL A 378 -45.14 7.41 36.10
N ILE A 379 -45.21 6.24 35.47
CA ILE A 379 -46.51 5.63 35.12
C ILE A 379 -47.18 5.06 36.37
N ALA A 380 -46.48 4.25 37.17
CA ALA A 380 -47.03 3.73 38.41
C ALA A 380 -47.29 4.84 39.44
N GLY A 381 -46.37 5.80 39.53
CA GLY A 381 -46.49 6.98 40.38
C GLY A 381 -47.51 7.99 39.88
N SER A 382 -47.71 8.19 38.57
CA SER A 382 -48.78 9.04 38.02
C SER A 382 -50.14 8.41 38.21
N ILE A 383 -50.27 7.09 38.07
CA ILE A 383 -51.53 6.39 38.38
C ILE A 383 -51.82 6.50 39.88
N LEU A 384 -50.86 6.22 40.75
CA LEU A 384 -51.02 6.31 42.20
C LEU A 384 -51.24 7.76 42.68
N PHE A 385 -50.47 8.71 42.13
CA PHE A 385 -50.58 10.13 42.41
C PHE A 385 -51.87 10.71 41.84
N TYR A 386 -52.35 10.31 40.65
CA TYR A 386 -53.65 10.74 40.13
C TYR A 386 -54.79 10.32 41.06
N PHE A 387 -54.77 9.09 41.59
CA PHE A 387 -55.78 8.64 42.55
C PHE A 387 -55.64 9.31 43.94
N ILE A 388 -54.43 9.53 44.44
CA ILE A 388 -54.18 10.22 45.73
C ILE A 388 -54.45 11.73 45.63
N PHE A 389 -54.03 12.36 44.53
CA PHE A 389 -54.20 13.79 44.23
C PHE A 389 -55.65 14.09 43.87
N ALA A 390 -56.39 13.24 43.15
CA ALA A 390 -57.82 13.43 42.95
C ALA A 390 -58.61 13.37 44.28
N LEU A 391 -58.16 12.55 45.24
CA LEU A 391 -58.74 12.47 46.59
C LEU A 391 -58.31 13.64 47.52
N ALA A 392 -57.08 14.14 47.38
CA ALA A 392 -56.53 15.20 48.24
C ALA A 392 -56.74 16.63 47.70
N PHE A 393 -56.74 16.81 46.37
CA PHE A 393 -56.99 18.08 45.68
C PHE A 393 -58.49 18.44 45.62
N GLY A 394 -59.37 17.48 45.92
CA GLY A 394 -60.75 17.76 46.34
C GLY A 394 -60.86 18.39 47.73
N ALA A 395 -59.77 18.45 48.51
CA ALA A 395 -59.83 18.82 49.92
C ALA A 395 -59.10 20.11 50.33
N SER A 396 -58.12 20.68 49.60
CA SER A 396 -57.56 22.01 49.95
C SER A 396 -56.57 22.58 48.94
N TYR A 397 -56.72 23.88 48.68
CA TYR A 397 -55.92 24.72 47.80
C TYR A 397 -54.86 25.54 48.59
N ARG A 398 -53.59 25.54 48.15
CA ARG A 398 -52.69 26.72 47.90
C ARG A 398 -51.18 26.37 47.94
N THR A 399 -50.50 26.64 46.82
CA THR A 399 -49.14 27.25 46.59
C THR A 399 -47.97 26.86 47.51
N HIS A 400 -46.74 26.49 47.10
CA HIS A 400 -45.79 27.14 46.16
C HIS A 400 -44.52 26.24 45.88
N ASN A 401 -43.77 26.53 44.81
CA ASN A 401 -42.53 25.88 44.29
C ASN A 401 -41.22 26.27 45.03
N PRO A 402 -40.11 25.49 44.92
CA PRO A 402 -38.85 26.09 44.41
C PRO A 402 -37.93 25.17 43.56
N LEU A 403 -37.00 25.85 42.84
CA LEU A 403 -36.06 25.39 41.82
C LEU A 403 -34.83 24.57 42.33
N SER A 404 -34.25 23.81 41.39
CA SER A 404 -33.08 22.93 41.46
C SER A 404 -31.71 23.63 41.36
N ASN A 405 -30.73 23.17 42.16
CA ASN A 405 -29.29 23.53 42.12
C ASN A 405 -28.43 22.24 42.01
N PRO A 406 -27.47 22.10 41.08
CA PRO A 406 -26.77 20.84 40.78
C PRO A 406 -25.49 20.61 41.61
N TYR A 407 -25.57 20.62 42.95
CA TYR A 407 -24.44 20.22 43.81
C TYR A 407 -24.70 18.83 44.43
N ARG A 408 -23.72 17.91 44.37
CA ARG A 408 -23.77 16.49 44.83
C ARG A 408 -24.65 15.50 44.05
N ILE A 409 -24.98 15.77 42.79
CA ILE A 409 -25.75 14.82 41.96
C ILE A 409 -24.94 13.53 41.67
N MET A 410 -23.65 13.66 41.33
CA MET A 410 -22.81 12.49 41.05
C MET A 410 -22.60 11.61 42.28
N GLU A 411 -22.39 12.21 43.46
CA GLU A 411 -22.25 11.48 44.74
C GLU A 411 -23.53 10.70 45.10
N LYS A 412 -24.72 11.28 44.83
CA LYS A 412 -26.00 10.61 45.02
C LYS A 412 -26.25 9.47 44.03
N HIS A 413 -25.85 9.61 42.76
CA HIS A 413 -25.99 8.54 41.77
C HIS A 413 -25.00 7.41 42.00
N MET A 414 -23.75 7.69 42.38
CA MET A 414 -22.76 6.66 42.70
C MET A 414 -23.06 5.91 44.01
N ALA A 415 -23.89 6.48 44.90
CA ALA A 415 -24.36 5.81 46.10
C ALA A 415 -25.54 4.84 45.84
N ASP A 416 -26.20 4.95 44.67
CA ASP A 416 -27.35 4.13 44.32
C ASP A 416 -26.89 2.83 43.62
N PRO A 417 -27.14 1.64 44.18
CA PRO A 417 -26.81 0.37 43.51
C PRO A 417 -27.51 0.20 42.16
N VAL A 418 -28.65 0.87 41.95
CA VAL A 418 -29.39 0.83 40.68
C VAL A 418 -28.61 1.50 39.54
N PHE A 419 -27.82 2.53 39.84
CA PHE A 419 -26.97 3.19 38.85
C PHE A 419 -26.01 2.19 38.18
N TYR A 420 -25.34 1.35 38.98
CA TYR A 420 -24.43 0.33 38.48
C TYR A 420 -25.16 -0.77 37.68
N LEU A 421 -26.37 -1.15 38.08
CA LEU A 421 -27.20 -2.10 37.35
C LEU A 421 -27.61 -1.56 35.97
N VAL A 422 -28.02 -0.29 35.89
CA VAL A 422 -28.38 0.36 34.63
C VAL A 422 -27.16 0.50 33.73
N CYS A 423 -26.00 0.88 34.25
CA CYS A 423 -24.76 0.92 33.48
C CYS A 423 -24.39 -0.46 32.90
N LEU A 424 -24.51 -1.52 33.70
CA LEU A 424 -24.21 -2.88 33.27
C LEU A 424 -25.20 -3.36 32.22
N LEU A 425 -26.51 -3.20 32.45
CA LEU A 425 -27.56 -3.58 31.51
C LEU A 425 -27.43 -2.82 30.18
N THR A 426 -27.21 -1.52 30.24
CA THR A 426 -27.04 -0.67 29.05
C THR A 426 -25.82 -1.10 28.23
N THR A 427 -24.70 -1.38 28.89
CA THR A 427 -23.48 -1.87 28.22
C THR A 427 -23.72 -3.24 27.59
N CYS A 428 -24.37 -4.16 28.29
CA CYS A 428 -24.70 -5.48 27.76
C CYS A 428 -25.65 -5.40 26.56
N VAL A 429 -26.68 -4.56 26.59
CA VAL A 429 -27.62 -4.39 25.47
C VAL A 429 -26.95 -3.71 24.28
N ALA A 430 -26.10 -2.70 24.53
CA ALA A 430 -25.40 -2.00 23.45
C ALA A 430 -24.38 -2.91 22.73
N LEU A 431 -23.67 -3.77 23.45
CA LEU A 431 -22.64 -4.65 22.88
C LEU A 431 -23.15 -6.05 22.49
N LEU A 432 -24.46 -6.31 22.57
CA LEU A 432 -25.03 -7.63 22.30
C LEU A 432 -25.04 -8.01 20.80
N PRO A 433 -25.43 -7.12 19.87
CA PRO A 433 -25.29 -7.40 18.45
C PRO A 433 -23.82 -7.46 18.03
#